data_AF-A0A9N9NTA9-F1
#
_entry.id   AF-A0A9N9NTA9-F1
#
_cell.length_a   1.000
_cell.length_b   1.000
_cell.length_c   1.000
_cell.angle_alpha   90.00
_cell.angle_beta   90.00
_cell.angle_gamma   90.00
#
_symmetry.space_group_name_H-M   'P 1'
#
loop_
_entity.id
_entity.type
_entity.pdbx_description
1 polymer ?
#
loop_
_entity_poly.entity_id
_entity_poly.type
_entity_poly.pdbx_seq_one_letter_code
_entity_poly.pdbx_strand_id
1 'polypeptide(L)'
;MASKEELRKRKTYLQIAGFECSNCHKTTREDGTRSLLRCTRCRMSYYCSKSCQRADFSFHKQFCTAIEELSNLDEVWYSCNGKESEWNKRKIYHMQLLPAALDRDLTSYESNAWLNQPKCHVCFRTSRDLENRSALIPCTNCHVVFCCSNEHWEQHRPKHKSLCQTYQIMVQCEKIR
;
A
#
# COMPACT_ATOMS: atom_id res chain seq x y z
N MET A 1 -7.67 -25.74 -3.08
CA MET A 1 -6.74 -25.12 -2.11
C MET A 1 -5.55 -24.59 -2.88
N ALA A 2 -5.12 -23.34 -2.67
CA ALA A 2 -3.95 -22.79 -3.36
C ALA A 2 -2.67 -23.49 -2.88
N SER A 3 -1.69 -23.73 -3.78
CA SER A 3 -0.42 -24.35 -3.40
C SER A 3 0.40 -23.44 -2.47
N LYS A 4 1.34 -23.99 -1.71
CA LYS A 4 2.28 -23.19 -0.88
C LYS A 4 3.08 -22.18 -1.70
N GLU A 5 3.33 -22.49 -2.97
CA GLU A 5 4.01 -21.60 -3.90
C GLU A 5 3.09 -20.46 -4.39
N GLU A 6 1.80 -20.74 -4.59
CA GLU A 6 0.78 -19.73 -4.90
C GLU A 6 0.46 -18.82 -3.71
N LEU A 7 0.56 -19.32 -2.48
CA LEU A 7 0.42 -18.50 -1.27
C LEU A 7 1.61 -17.55 -1.08
N ARG A 8 2.83 -17.99 -1.40
CA ARG A 8 4.03 -17.13 -1.43
C ARG A 8 3.98 -16.01 -2.48
N LYS A 9 3.17 -16.18 -3.53
CA LYS A 9 2.95 -15.16 -4.58
C LYS A 9 1.93 -14.08 -4.19
N ARG A 10 1.26 -14.20 -3.04
CA ARG A 10 0.34 -13.16 -2.55
C ARG A 10 1.13 -12.07 -1.81
N LYS A 11 0.93 -10.82 -2.20
CA LYS A 11 1.48 -9.69 -1.46
C LYS A 11 0.85 -9.69 -0.06
N THR A 12 1.68 -9.86 0.97
CA THR A 12 1.20 -9.78 2.36
C THR A 12 0.80 -8.34 2.66
N TYR A 13 -0.03 -8.17 3.69
CA TYR A 13 -0.36 -6.83 4.15
C TYR A 13 0.89 -6.04 4.60
N LEU A 14 1.94 -6.73 5.07
CA LEU A 14 3.22 -6.13 5.45
C LEU A 14 4.01 -5.59 4.27
N GLN A 15 3.98 -6.29 3.13
CA GLN A 15 4.58 -5.79 1.89
C GLN A 15 3.81 -4.61 1.31
N ILE A 16 2.47 -4.62 1.40
CA ILE A 16 1.60 -3.53 0.94
C ILE A 16 1.79 -2.28 1.82
N ALA A 17 1.90 -2.47 3.14
CA ALA A 17 2.15 -1.43 4.12
C ALA A 17 3.57 -0.84 4.06
N GLY A 18 4.49 -1.50 3.34
CA GLY A 18 5.89 -1.11 3.28
C GLY A 18 6.68 -1.41 4.54
N PHE A 19 6.24 -2.39 5.32
CA PHE A 19 6.95 -2.94 6.46
C PHE A 19 7.98 -4.01 6.03
N GLU A 20 7.70 -4.71 4.93
CA GLU A 20 8.55 -5.75 4.35
C GLU A 20 8.87 -5.46 2.88
N CYS A 21 10.00 -5.97 2.41
CA CYS A 21 10.38 -5.88 1.02
C CYS A 21 9.38 -6.65 0.12
N SER A 22 8.92 -5.98 -0.95
CA SER A 22 8.03 -6.57 -1.96
C SER A 22 8.65 -7.74 -2.72
N ASN A 23 9.99 -7.91 -2.69
CA ASN A 23 10.70 -9.01 -3.35
C ASN A 23 11.18 -10.09 -2.37
N CYS A 24 11.98 -9.71 -1.36
CA CYS A 24 12.62 -10.68 -0.46
C CYS A 24 11.89 -10.89 0.88
N HIS A 25 10.77 -10.19 1.11
CA HIS A 25 9.93 -10.27 2.31
C HIS A 25 10.62 -9.88 3.63
N LYS A 26 11.89 -9.47 3.60
CA LYS A 26 12.61 -9.02 4.79
C LYS A 26 12.13 -7.64 5.24
N THR A 27 12.04 -7.47 6.55
CA THR A 27 11.95 -6.17 7.22
C THR A 27 13.28 -5.42 7.16
N THR A 28 13.25 -4.12 7.46
CA THR A 28 14.47 -3.30 7.60
C THR A 28 15.44 -3.86 8.63
N ARG A 29 14.93 -4.42 9.73
CA ARG A 29 15.72 -5.08 10.78
C ARG A 29 16.47 -6.32 10.27
N GLU A 30 15.81 -7.16 9.49
CA GLU A 30 16.40 -8.41 8.98
C GLU A 30 17.38 -8.17 7.84
N ASP A 31 17.16 -7.13 7.04
CA ASP A 31 18.06 -6.74 5.95
C ASP A 31 19.20 -5.81 6.40
N GLY A 32 19.08 -5.19 7.58
CA GLY A 32 20.04 -4.22 8.12
C GLY A 32 19.92 -2.81 7.52
N THR A 33 18.83 -2.51 6.80
CA THR A 33 18.57 -1.20 6.23
C THR A 33 17.85 -0.28 7.20
N ARG A 34 17.99 1.04 7.04
CA ARG A 34 17.25 2.01 7.89
C ARG A 34 15.80 2.18 7.45
N SER A 35 15.55 2.10 6.14
CA SER A 35 14.23 2.25 5.53
C SER A 35 14.17 1.53 4.19
N LEU A 36 12.97 1.16 3.76
CA LEU A 36 12.74 0.60 2.44
C LEU A 36 12.66 1.72 1.39
N LEU A 37 13.30 1.51 0.25
CA LEU A 37 13.12 2.28 -0.97
C LEU A 37 11.68 2.15 -1.44
N ARG A 38 11.08 3.24 -1.92
CA ARG A 38 9.74 3.24 -2.50
C ARG A 38 9.82 3.37 -4.01
N CYS A 39 8.97 2.66 -4.74
CA CYS A 39 8.82 2.92 -6.17
C CYS A 39 8.40 4.39 -6.36
N THR A 40 9.22 5.17 -7.08
CA THR A 40 9.02 6.62 -7.23
C THR A 40 7.80 6.96 -8.08
N ARG A 41 7.41 6.06 -8.99
CA ARG A 41 6.22 6.16 -9.85
C ARG A 41 4.95 5.85 -9.06
N CYS A 42 4.65 4.56 -8.84
CA CYS A 42 3.38 4.16 -8.24
C CYS A 42 3.30 4.31 -6.71
N ARG A 43 4.39 4.49 -5.98
CA ARG A 43 4.41 4.63 -4.50
C ARG A 43 3.72 3.48 -3.72
N MET A 44 3.46 2.34 -4.36
CA MET A 44 2.74 1.17 -3.80
C MET A 44 3.62 -0.07 -3.62
N SER A 45 4.94 0.06 -3.82
CA SER A 45 5.87 -1.06 -3.66
C SER A 45 7.17 -0.58 -3.01
N TYR A 46 7.73 -1.45 -2.19
CA TYR A 46 8.77 -1.12 -1.22
C TYR A 46 9.90 -2.15 -1.30
N TYR A 47 11.16 -1.72 -1.29
CA TYR A 47 12.30 -2.59 -1.53
C TYR A 47 13.45 -2.25 -0.59
N CYS A 48 14.16 -3.24 -0.07
CA CYS A 48 15.35 -2.96 0.73
C CYS A 48 16.52 -2.44 -0.12
N SER A 49 16.54 -2.76 -1.42
CA SER A 49 17.62 -2.39 -2.33
C SER A 49 17.16 -2.23 -3.78
N LYS A 50 17.99 -1.60 -4.61
CA LYS A 50 17.79 -1.53 -6.06
C LYS A 50 17.82 -2.93 -6.72
N SER A 51 18.53 -3.90 -6.14
CA SER A 51 18.53 -5.26 -6.68
C SER A 51 17.17 -5.94 -6.47
N CYS A 52 16.58 -5.80 -5.28
CA CYS A 52 15.22 -6.29 -5.01
C CYS A 52 14.17 -5.59 -5.87
N GLN A 53 14.31 -4.28 -6.12
CA GLN A 53 13.43 -3.57 -7.04
C GLN A 53 13.52 -4.11 -8.48
N ARG A 54 14.73 -4.41 -8.96
CA ARG A 54 14.94 -4.98 -10.31
C ARG A 54 14.40 -6.40 -10.42
N ALA A 55 14.55 -7.20 -9.36
CA ALA A 55 14.03 -8.57 -9.32
C ALA A 55 12.49 -8.62 -9.38
N ASP A 56 11.79 -7.70 -8.71
CA ASP A 56 10.32 -7.59 -8.77
C ASP A 56 9.81 -6.93 -10.07
N PHE A 57 10.70 -6.35 -10.88
CA PHE A 57 10.30 -5.48 -12.00
C PHE A 57 9.42 -6.18 -13.03
N SER A 58 9.67 -7.45 -13.36
CA SER A 58 8.86 -8.20 -14.31
C SER A 58 7.39 -8.30 -13.89
N PHE A 59 7.13 -8.50 -12.59
CA PHE A 59 5.78 -8.55 -12.02
C PHE A 59 5.20 -7.16 -11.78
N HIS A 60 6.03 -6.22 -11.33
CA HIS A 60 5.63 -4.87 -10.95
C HIS A 60 5.33 -3.93 -12.13
N LYS A 61 6.07 -4.05 -13.24
CA LYS A 61 6.15 -3.01 -14.29
C LYS A 61 4.80 -2.66 -14.91
N GLN A 62 4.02 -3.67 -15.32
CA GLN A 62 2.73 -3.45 -16.00
C GLN A 62 1.76 -2.72 -15.06
N PHE A 63 1.57 -3.25 -13.86
CA PHE A 63 0.73 -2.64 -12.83
C PHE A 63 1.18 -1.22 -12.46
N CYS A 64 2.50 -1.02 -12.27
CA CYS A 64 3.06 0.28 -11.96
C CYS A 64 2.77 1.31 -13.06
N THR A 65 2.75 0.89 -14.32
CA THR A 65 2.51 1.77 -15.46
C THR A 65 1.03 2.13 -15.56
N ALA A 66 0.14 1.13 -15.49
CA ALA A 66 -1.31 1.34 -15.51
C ALA A 66 -1.79 2.28 -14.37
N ILE A 67 -1.22 2.14 -13.17
CA ILE A 67 -1.53 3.04 -12.06
C ILE A 67 -1.11 4.49 -12.36
N GLU A 68 0.04 4.69 -12.99
CA GLU A 68 0.52 6.03 -13.34
C GLU A 68 -0.35 6.64 -14.43
N GLU A 69 -0.77 5.86 -15.43
CA GLU A 69 -1.68 6.30 -16.50
C GLU A 69 -3.04 6.74 -15.95
N LEU A 70 -3.66 5.93 -15.09
CA LEU A 70 -4.92 6.30 -14.43
C LEU A 70 -4.80 7.57 -13.58
N SER A 71 -3.60 7.90 -13.09
CA SER A 71 -3.39 9.11 -12.30
C SER A 71 -3.36 10.39 -13.17
N ASN A 72 -3.10 10.26 -14.47
CA ASN A 72 -2.99 11.38 -15.41
C ASN A 72 -4.30 11.65 -16.17
N LEU A 73 -5.36 10.88 -15.91
CA LEU A 73 -6.70 11.12 -16.43
C LEU A 73 -7.38 12.17 -15.53
N ASP A 74 -6.96 13.43 -15.69
CA ASP A 74 -7.28 14.61 -14.86
C ASP A 74 -8.79 14.89 -14.64
N GLU A 75 -9.70 14.23 -15.35
CA GLU A 75 -11.15 14.48 -15.25
C GLU A 75 -11.85 13.79 -14.06
N VAL A 76 -11.24 12.78 -13.44
CA VAL A 76 -11.90 12.00 -12.38
C VAL A 76 -11.58 12.53 -10.97
N TRP A 77 -11.76 13.83 -10.74
CA TRP A 77 -11.60 14.39 -9.39
C TRP A 77 -12.86 14.17 -8.54
N TYR A 78 -12.93 12.99 -7.92
CA TYR A 78 -13.76 12.79 -6.72
C TYR A 78 -12.88 13.03 -5.48
N SER A 79 -12.89 14.26 -4.97
CA SER A 79 -12.33 14.53 -3.64
C SER A 79 -13.02 13.62 -2.62
N CYS A 80 -12.25 12.89 -1.82
CA CYS A 80 -12.83 12.05 -0.77
C CYS A 80 -13.52 12.90 0.33
N ASN A 81 -13.35 14.23 0.33
CA ASN A 81 -13.96 15.17 1.28
C ASN A 81 -13.83 14.72 2.75
N GLY A 82 -12.73 14.04 3.09
CA GLY A 82 -12.50 13.50 4.44
C GLY A 82 -13.45 12.36 4.86
N LYS A 83 -14.09 11.67 3.90
CA LYS A 83 -15.03 10.56 4.17
C LYS A 83 -14.49 9.23 3.63
N GLU A 84 -14.52 8.20 4.48
CA GLU A 84 -14.08 6.85 4.09
C GLU A 84 -14.97 6.24 3.01
N SER A 85 -16.27 6.53 3.02
CA SER A 85 -17.21 6.05 2.01
C SER A 85 -16.84 6.53 0.61
N GLU A 86 -16.44 7.80 0.47
CA GLU A 86 -16.05 8.39 -0.81
C GLU A 86 -14.70 7.85 -1.28
N TRP A 87 -13.77 7.61 -0.34
CA TRP A 87 -12.53 6.92 -0.65
C TRP A 87 -12.76 5.50 -1.15
N ASN A 88 -13.67 4.74 -0.52
CA ASN A 88 -14.01 3.38 -0.94
C ASN A 88 -14.62 3.37 -2.36
N LYS A 89 -15.51 4.33 -2.68
CA LYS A 89 -16.06 4.48 -4.04
C LYS A 89 -14.97 4.75 -5.06
N ARG A 90 -14.10 5.74 -4.80
CA ARG A 90 -12.97 6.08 -5.68
C ARG A 90 -12.08 4.86 -5.94
N LYS A 91 -11.74 4.13 -4.88
CA LYS A 91 -10.90 2.93 -4.95
C LYS A 91 -11.54 1.86 -5.83
N ILE A 92 -12.83 1.57 -5.67
CA ILE A 92 -13.55 0.58 -6.48
C ILE A 92 -13.63 1.03 -7.94
N TYR A 93 -14.00 2.28 -8.18
CA TYR A 93 -14.12 2.84 -9.53
C TYR A 93 -12.78 2.76 -10.29
N HIS A 94 -11.69 3.25 -9.69
CA HIS A 94 -10.36 3.13 -10.32
C HIS A 94 -9.92 1.66 -10.51
N MET A 95 -10.32 0.76 -9.60
CA MET A 95 -10.02 -0.66 -9.77
C MET A 95 -10.69 -1.25 -11.02
N GLN A 96 -11.88 -0.77 -11.37
CA GLN A 96 -12.60 -1.19 -12.59
C GLN A 96 -11.99 -0.66 -13.88
N LEU A 97 -11.21 0.44 -13.80
CA LEU A 97 -10.52 1.02 -14.96
C LEU A 97 -9.16 0.36 -15.23
N LEU A 98 -8.53 -0.22 -14.20
CA LEU A 98 -7.20 -0.83 -14.32
C LEU A 98 -7.11 -1.96 -15.37
N PRO A 99 -8.11 -2.85 -15.56
CA PRO A 99 -8.04 -3.87 -16.60
C PRO A 99 -7.89 -3.32 -18.01
N ALA A 100 -8.57 -2.20 -18.30
CA ALA A 100 -8.47 -1.55 -19.61
C ALA A 100 -7.06 -0.98 -19.86
N ALA A 101 -6.44 -0.40 -18.83
CA ALA A 101 -5.05 0.08 -18.90
C ALA A 101 -4.01 -1.07 -18.95
N LEU A 102 -4.35 -2.25 -18.42
CA LEU A 102 -3.48 -3.42 -18.40
C LEU A 102 -3.61 -4.33 -19.62
N ASP A 103 -4.72 -4.21 -20.37
CA ASP A 103 -5.15 -5.17 -21.40
C ASP A 103 -5.27 -6.62 -20.85
N ARG A 104 -5.69 -6.75 -19.59
CA ARG A 104 -5.98 -8.01 -18.89
C ARG A 104 -6.62 -7.75 -17.54
N ASP A 105 -7.21 -8.78 -16.95
CA ASP A 105 -7.64 -8.73 -15.57
C ASP A 105 -6.49 -8.54 -14.57
N LEU A 106 -6.81 -7.95 -13.42
CA LEU A 106 -5.90 -7.89 -12.29
C LEU A 106 -5.68 -9.28 -11.73
N THR A 107 -4.42 -9.59 -11.46
CA THR A 107 -4.06 -10.73 -10.62
C THR A 107 -4.58 -10.51 -9.19
N SER A 108 -4.72 -11.59 -8.42
CA SER A 108 -5.06 -11.47 -6.99
C SER A 108 -4.07 -10.61 -6.22
N TYR A 109 -2.79 -10.60 -6.63
CA TYR A 109 -1.75 -9.75 -6.07
C TYR A 109 -2.05 -8.26 -6.29
N GLU A 110 -2.37 -7.88 -7.53
CA GLU A 110 -2.64 -6.49 -7.91
C GLU A 110 -3.92 -5.99 -7.24
N SER A 111 -4.98 -6.80 -7.24
CA SER A 111 -6.23 -6.51 -6.55
C SER A 111 -6.01 -6.28 -5.05
N ASN A 112 -5.24 -7.16 -4.39
CA ASN A 112 -4.94 -7.00 -2.97
C ASN A 112 -4.11 -5.74 -2.70
N ALA A 113 -3.08 -5.48 -3.51
CA ALA A 113 -2.26 -4.28 -3.39
C ALA A 113 -3.08 -3.00 -3.60
N TRP A 114 -4.05 -3.02 -4.53
CA TRP A 114 -4.95 -1.90 -4.79
C TRP A 114 -5.96 -1.67 -3.68
N LEU A 115 -6.63 -2.73 -3.21
CA LEU A 115 -7.70 -2.62 -2.22
C LEU A 115 -7.19 -2.23 -0.83
N ASN A 116 -5.95 -2.61 -0.51
CA ASN A 116 -5.33 -2.42 0.80
C ASN A 116 -4.25 -1.31 0.82
N GLN A 117 -4.30 -0.39 -0.15
CA GLN A 117 -3.37 0.75 -0.21
C GLN A 117 -3.29 1.50 1.12
N PRO A 118 -2.07 1.79 1.63
CA PRO A 118 -1.90 2.66 2.78
C PRO A 118 -2.50 4.05 2.52
N LYS A 119 -3.29 4.52 3.48
CA LYS A 119 -3.97 5.81 3.45
C LYS A 119 -3.91 6.48 4.81
N CYS A 120 -3.96 7.81 4.82
CA CYS A 120 -4.17 8.54 6.07
C CYS A 120 -5.54 8.18 6.67
N HIS A 121 -5.59 7.87 7.97
CA HIS A 121 -6.83 7.53 8.68
C HIS A 121 -7.75 8.72 8.96
N VAL A 122 -7.34 9.94 8.61
CA VAL A 122 -8.15 11.16 8.77
C VAL A 122 -8.63 11.66 7.41
N CYS A 123 -7.72 11.95 6.48
CA CYS A 123 -8.09 12.54 5.18
C CYS A 123 -8.20 11.51 4.04
N PHE A 124 -7.90 10.24 4.30
CA PHE A 124 -7.98 9.12 3.33
C PHE A 124 -7.06 9.24 2.11
N ARG A 125 -6.20 10.25 2.05
CA ARG A 125 -5.17 10.41 1.01
C ARG A 125 -4.10 9.32 1.15
N THR A 126 -3.77 8.68 0.03
CA THR A 126 -2.61 7.78 -0.10
C THR A 126 -1.33 8.59 -0.30
N SER A 127 -0.16 7.97 -0.21
CA SER A 127 1.10 8.64 -0.57
C SER A 127 1.10 9.25 -1.98
N ARG A 128 0.27 8.77 -2.90
CA ARG A 128 0.16 9.33 -4.25
C ARG A 128 -0.66 10.63 -4.28
N ASP A 129 -1.66 10.73 -3.41
CA ASP A 129 -2.57 11.88 -3.32
C ASP A 129 -1.97 13.06 -2.54
N LEU A 130 -0.86 12.85 -1.84
CA LEU A 130 -0.19 13.88 -1.07
C LEU A 130 0.71 14.73 -1.96
N GLU A 131 0.88 16.00 -1.57
CA GLU A 131 1.83 16.90 -2.18
C GLU A 131 3.24 16.27 -2.21
N ASN A 132 3.93 16.41 -3.36
CA ASN A 132 5.24 15.81 -3.63
C ASN A 132 5.29 14.28 -3.47
N ARG A 133 4.14 13.60 -3.47
CA ARG A 133 4.01 12.15 -3.26
C ARG A 133 4.69 11.67 -1.97
N SER A 134 4.49 12.46 -0.90
CA SER A 134 5.12 12.31 0.41
C SER A 134 4.81 10.98 1.10
N ALA A 135 5.67 10.55 2.02
CA ALA A 135 5.43 9.34 2.82
C ALA A 135 4.32 9.55 3.84
N LEU A 136 3.50 8.52 4.03
CA LEU A 136 2.66 8.44 5.21
C LEU A 136 3.50 8.06 6.45
N ILE A 137 3.11 8.57 7.60
CA ILE A 137 3.73 8.31 8.90
C ILE A 137 3.02 7.09 9.52
N PRO A 138 3.69 5.92 9.66
CA PRO A 138 3.10 4.74 10.29
C PRO A 138 3.04 4.89 11.81
N CYS A 139 2.14 4.14 12.44
CA CYS A 139 2.21 3.89 13.88
C CYS A 139 3.48 3.07 14.17
N THR A 140 4.23 3.46 15.21
CA THR A 140 5.45 2.76 15.64
C THR A 140 5.19 1.38 16.27
N ASN A 141 3.94 1.06 16.60
CA ASN A 141 3.57 -0.18 17.27
C ASN A 141 2.96 -1.20 16.30
N CYS A 142 1.94 -0.82 15.55
CA CYS A 142 1.26 -1.73 14.61
C CYS A 142 1.81 -1.67 13.19
N HIS A 143 2.51 -0.58 12.81
CA HIS A 143 3.11 -0.35 11.49
C HIS A 143 2.16 -0.35 10.28
N VAL A 144 0.85 -0.48 10.52
CA VAL A 144 -0.15 -0.63 9.45
C VAL A 144 -1.27 0.40 9.49
N VAL A 145 -1.31 1.21 10.55
CA VAL A 145 -2.14 2.41 10.61
C VAL A 145 -1.26 3.60 10.32
N PHE A 146 -1.77 4.52 9.51
CA PHE A 146 -1.01 5.63 8.95
C PHE A 146 -1.77 6.95 9.05
N CYS A 147 -1.04 8.04 9.28
CA CYS A 147 -1.51 9.41 9.04
C CYS A 147 -0.50 10.17 8.17
N CYS A 148 -0.95 11.23 7.48
CA CYS A 148 -0.06 12.01 6.61
C CYS A 148 0.68 13.15 7.32
N SER A 149 0.31 13.47 8.56
CA SER A 149 0.93 14.55 9.35
C SER A 149 0.82 14.23 10.85
N ASN A 150 1.62 14.93 11.66
CA ASN A 150 1.51 14.87 13.11
C ASN A 150 0.15 15.38 13.60
N GLU A 151 -0.40 16.40 12.96
CA GLU A 151 -1.75 16.92 13.24
C GLU A 151 -2.83 15.84 13.08
N HIS A 152 -2.83 15.10 11.96
CA HIS A 152 -3.76 14.00 11.75
C HIS A 152 -3.51 12.84 12.71
N TRP A 153 -2.27 12.62 13.14
CA TRP A 153 -1.99 11.68 14.21
C TRP A 153 -2.64 12.11 15.53
N GLU A 154 -2.52 13.37 15.94
CA GLU A 154 -3.17 13.84 17.18
C GLU A 154 -4.70 13.73 17.12
N GLN A 155 -5.31 14.02 15.97
CA GLN A 155 -6.75 13.79 15.78
C GLN A 155 -7.15 12.30 15.87
N HIS A 156 -6.34 11.39 15.31
CA HIS A 156 -6.67 9.96 15.25
C HIS A 156 -6.25 9.17 16.50
N ARG A 157 -5.23 9.64 17.23
CA ARG A 157 -4.57 8.93 18.34
C ARG A 157 -5.55 8.38 19.39
N PRO A 158 -6.58 9.10 19.85
CA PRO A 158 -7.53 8.58 20.84
C PRO A 158 -8.30 7.35 20.35
N LYS A 159 -8.79 7.38 19.09
CA LYS A 159 -9.53 6.26 18.47
C LYS A 159 -8.60 5.08 18.15
N HIS A 160 -7.38 5.37 17.72
CA HIS A 160 -6.39 4.34 17.42
C HIS A 160 -5.92 3.59 18.67
N LYS A 161 -5.79 4.27 19.82
CA LYS A 161 -5.20 3.71 21.04
C LYS A 161 -5.86 2.38 21.46
N SER A 162 -7.18 2.28 21.39
CA SER A 162 -7.92 1.07 21.75
C SER A 162 -7.84 -0.05 20.70
N LEU A 163 -7.50 0.27 19.44
CA LEU A 163 -7.45 -0.68 18.33
C LEU A 163 -6.03 -1.10 17.94
N CYS A 164 -5.01 -0.38 18.40
CA CYS A 164 -3.61 -0.61 18.04
C CYS A 164 -3.18 -2.08 18.26
N GLN A 165 -3.55 -2.67 19.41
CA GLN A 165 -3.23 -4.06 19.74
C GLN A 165 -3.92 -5.04 18.79
N THR A 166 -5.17 -4.77 18.40
CA THR A 166 -5.90 -5.58 17.41
C THR A 166 -5.17 -5.60 16.06
N TYR A 167 -4.67 -4.44 15.61
CA TYR A 167 -3.86 -4.37 14.39
C TYR A 167 -2.53 -5.13 14.52
N GLN A 168 -1.89 -5.10 15.69
CA GLN A 168 -0.68 -5.89 15.94
C GLN A 168 -0.95 -7.40 15.84
N ILE A 169 -2.06 -7.88 16.40
CA ILE A 169 -2.47 -9.28 16.31
C ILE A 169 -2.70 -9.67 14.84
N MET A 170 -3.44 -8.84 14.09
CA MET A 170 -3.66 -9.06 12.65
C MET A 170 -2.32 -9.19 11.90
N VAL A 171 -1.37 -8.31 12.18
CA VAL A 171 0.00 -8.36 11.60
C VAL A 171 0.73 -9.65 11.98
N GLN A 172 0.62 -10.10 13.23
CA GLN A 172 1.22 -11.35 13.68
C GLN A 172 0.62 -12.56 12.96
N CYS A 173 -0.70 -12.58 12.72
CA CYS A 173 -1.37 -13.63 11.97
C CYS A 173 -0.89 -13.72 10.51
N GLU A 174 -0.62 -12.58 9.86
CA GLU A 174 -0.08 -12.55 8.50
C GLU A 174 1.32 -13.19 8.40
N LYS A 175 2.13 -13.15 9.47
CA LYS A 175 3.47 -13.76 9.50
C LYS A 175 3.48 -15.28 9.63
N ILE A 176 2.35 -15.89 10.00
CA ILE A 176 2.24 -17.35 10.22
C ILE A 176 1.90 -18.09 8.90
N ARG A 177 1.56 -17.36 7.83
CA ARG A 177 1.15 -17.93 6.54
C ARG A 177 2.27 -18.61 5.74
#